data_AF-A0A690UY55-F1
#
_entry.id   AF-A0A690UY55-F1
#
_cell.length_a   1.000
_cell.length_b   1.000
_cell.length_c   1.000
_cell.angle_alpha   90.00
_cell.angle_beta   90.00
_cell.angle_gamma   90.00
#
_symmetry.space_group_name_H-M   'P 1'
#
loop_
_entity.id
_entity.type
_entity.pdbx_description
1 polymer ?
#
loop_
_entity_poly.entity_id
_entity_poly.type
_entity_poly.pdbx_seq_one_letter_code
_entity_poly.pdbx_strand_id
1 'polypeptide(L)'
;MKEIVLSENALITSKTDLKGNIIYANNDFLKYAGYKVDELLYKSHNIVRHEDMPRTVFKCLWDYIQKGEEIFAFVKNKAKDGNFYWVFANVNASFDANGNIINYYSVRRAPNRKFLSIIEEIYKILLEKEKKSGINAGISALMDIVSSYKMTYNELIFNLQKNN
;
A
#
# COMPACT_ATOMS: atom_id res chain seq x y z
N MET A 1 5.95 -14.64 -13.67
CA MET A 1 6.13 -13.92 -12.39
C MET A 1 5.73 -14.86 -11.25
N LYS A 2 6.48 -14.92 -10.14
CA LYS A 2 6.13 -15.74 -8.96
C LYS A 2 5.88 -14.85 -7.74
N GLU A 3 5.02 -15.32 -6.83
CA GLU A 3 4.81 -14.67 -5.54
C GLU A 3 5.95 -15.04 -4.57
N ILE A 4 6.55 -14.04 -3.93
CA ILE A 4 7.40 -14.16 -2.76
C ILE A 4 6.49 -14.02 -1.54
N VAL A 5 6.21 -15.13 -0.86
CA VAL A 5 5.33 -15.13 0.31
C VAL A 5 6.11 -14.61 1.53
N LEU A 6 5.57 -13.59 2.20
CA LEU A 6 6.13 -13.08 3.44
C LEU A 6 5.99 -14.12 4.56
N SER A 7 7.05 -14.31 5.34
CA SER A 7 6.96 -15.05 6.60
C SER A 7 6.05 -14.34 7.59
N GLU A 8 5.39 -15.08 8.48
CA GLU A 8 4.47 -14.51 9.49
C GLU A 8 5.12 -13.44 10.38
N ASN A 9 6.41 -13.62 10.70
CA ASN A 9 7.20 -12.68 11.51
C ASN A 9 7.84 -11.55 10.68
N ALA A 10 7.62 -11.50 9.36
CA ALA A 10 8.18 -10.44 8.53
C ALA A 10 7.59 -9.08 8.94
N LEU A 11 8.46 -8.10 9.10
CA LEU A 11 8.06 -6.73 9.41
C LEU A 11 8.83 -5.77 8.51
N ILE A 12 8.24 -5.46 7.36
CA ILE A 12 8.82 -4.51 6.42
C ILE A 12 8.51 -3.10 6.92
N THR A 13 9.55 -2.27 7.10
CA THR A 13 9.37 -0.87 7.53
C THR A 13 10.12 0.10 6.60
N SER A 14 9.51 1.26 6.38
CA SER A 14 10.13 2.34 5.60
C SER A 14 9.64 3.70 6.05
N LYS A 15 10.49 4.72 5.86
CA LYS A 15 10.08 6.13 5.96
C LYS A 15 10.30 6.82 4.62
N THR A 16 9.48 7.80 4.32
CA THR A 16 9.66 8.68 3.16
C THR A 16 9.68 10.13 3.57
N ASP A 17 10.33 10.98 2.78
CA ASP A 17 10.09 12.42 2.84
C ASP A 17 8.63 12.76 2.45
N LEU A 18 8.28 14.06 2.49
CA LEU A 18 6.95 14.55 2.14
C LEU A 18 6.61 14.39 0.65
N LYS A 19 7.59 14.09 -0.20
CA LYS A 19 7.41 13.82 -1.63
C LYS A 19 7.30 12.32 -1.93
N GLY A 20 7.39 11.46 -0.92
CA GLY A 20 7.33 10.01 -1.07
C GLY A 20 8.66 9.36 -1.49
N ASN A 21 9.79 10.06 -1.36
CA ASN A 21 11.11 9.46 -1.56
C ASN A 21 11.56 8.74 -0.31
N ILE A 22 12.06 7.51 -0.44
CA ILE A 22 12.49 6.66 0.66
C ILE A 22 13.70 7.29 1.35
N ILE A 23 13.60 7.57 2.65
CA ILE A 23 14.70 8.07 3.49
C ILE A 23 15.18 7.02 4.51
N TYR A 24 14.44 5.92 4.64
CA TYR A 24 14.79 4.77 5.47
C TYR A 24 14.09 3.51 4.96
N ALA A 25 14.81 2.39 4.98
CA ALA A 25 14.30 1.06 4.71
C ALA A 25 15.01 0.06 5.64
N ASN A 26 14.27 -0.84 6.27
CA ASN A 26 14.87 -1.90 7.08
C ASN A 26 15.30 -3.12 6.26
N ASN A 27 16.02 -4.05 6.90
CA ASN A 27 16.54 -5.25 6.24
C ASN A 27 15.46 -6.12 5.60
N ASP A 28 14.27 -6.23 6.21
CA ASP A 28 13.16 -6.97 5.61
C ASP A 28 12.69 -6.30 4.32
N PHE A 29 12.62 -4.97 4.25
CA PHE A 29 12.30 -4.30 3.00
C PHE A 29 13.33 -4.62 1.91
N LEU A 30 14.63 -4.50 2.23
CA LEU A 30 15.72 -4.83 1.29
C LEU A 30 15.61 -6.28 0.80
N LYS A 31 15.39 -7.21 1.73
CA LYS A 31 15.27 -8.66 1.47
C LYS A 31 14.12 -8.98 0.52
N TYR A 32 12.89 -8.54 0.84
CA TYR A 32 11.71 -8.91 0.06
C TYR A 32 11.62 -8.13 -1.26
N ALA A 33 12.06 -6.87 -1.28
CA ALA A 33 12.07 -6.08 -2.52
C ALA A 33 13.25 -6.45 -3.43
N GLY A 34 14.31 -7.09 -2.90
CA GLY A 34 15.47 -7.52 -3.68
C GLY A 34 16.42 -6.38 -4.07
N TYR A 35 16.36 -5.25 -3.38
CA TYR A 35 17.22 -4.09 -3.64
C TYR A 35 18.28 -3.94 -2.56
N LYS A 36 19.42 -3.35 -2.94
CA LYS A 36 20.39 -2.83 -1.97
C LYS A 36 19.94 -1.47 -1.44
N VAL A 37 20.48 -1.09 -0.29
CA VAL A 37 20.11 0.16 0.40
C VAL A 37 20.38 1.40 -0.46
N ASP A 38 21.50 1.44 -1.17
CA ASP A 38 21.92 2.51 -2.07
C ASP A 38 21.05 2.62 -3.33
N GLU A 39 20.37 1.53 -3.71
CA GLU A 39 19.43 1.50 -4.83
C GLU A 39 18.05 2.02 -4.44
N LEU A 40 17.67 1.94 -3.16
CA LEU A 40 16.36 2.37 -2.64
C LEU A 40 16.37 3.75 -2.03
N LEU A 41 17.44 4.12 -1.33
CA LEU A 41 17.51 5.42 -0.67
C LEU A 41 17.36 6.56 -1.69
N TYR A 42 16.55 7.55 -1.30
CA TYR A 42 16.17 8.72 -2.05
C TYR A 42 15.43 8.45 -3.37
N LYS A 43 15.02 7.21 -3.64
CA LYS A 43 14.11 6.88 -4.75
C LYS A 43 12.66 7.01 -4.31
N SER A 44 11.80 7.36 -5.26
CA SER A 44 10.35 7.31 -5.05
C SER A 44 9.92 5.91 -4.64
N HIS A 45 9.05 5.80 -3.62
CA HIS A 45 8.52 4.51 -3.15
C HIS A 45 7.82 3.72 -4.25
N ASN A 46 7.35 4.39 -5.31
CA ASN A 46 6.79 3.77 -6.51
C ASN A 46 7.73 2.78 -7.22
N ILE A 47 9.03 2.76 -6.91
CA ILE A 47 9.98 1.77 -7.45
C ILE A 47 9.56 0.31 -7.18
N VAL A 48 8.84 0.05 -6.09
CA VAL A 48 8.31 -1.29 -5.76
C VAL A 48 6.84 -1.46 -6.12
N ARG A 49 6.23 -0.51 -6.84
CA ARG A 49 4.81 -0.59 -7.19
C ARG A 49 4.60 -1.67 -8.26
N HIS A 50 3.64 -2.56 -8.01
CA HIS A 50 3.15 -3.49 -9.01
C HIS A 50 2.14 -2.84 -9.95
N GLU A 51 2.08 -3.28 -11.22
CA GLU A 51 1.17 -2.75 -12.23
C GLU A 51 -0.31 -3.04 -11.93
N ASP A 52 -0.60 -4.20 -11.35
CA ASP A 52 -1.93 -4.55 -10.80
C ASP A 52 -2.42 -3.68 -9.63
N MET A 53 -1.64 -2.70 -9.17
CA MET A 53 -2.12 -1.77 -8.15
C MET A 53 -2.87 -0.59 -8.79
N PRO A 54 -4.18 -0.41 -8.51
CA PRO A 54 -4.95 0.73 -9.01
C PRO A 54 -4.37 2.05 -8.48
N ARG A 55 -4.33 3.09 -9.32
CA ARG A 55 -3.93 4.45 -8.89
C ARG A 55 -4.91 5.00 -7.87
N THR A 56 -6.18 4.63 -7.96
CA THR A 56 -7.23 5.02 -7.01
C THR A 56 -6.89 4.64 -5.57
N VAL A 57 -6.35 3.44 -5.33
CA VAL A 57 -5.98 3.00 -3.97
C VAL A 57 -4.86 3.89 -3.42
N PHE A 58 -3.86 4.22 -4.24
CA PHE A 58 -2.80 5.15 -3.83
C PHE A 58 -3.30 6.58 -3.66
N LYS A 59 -4.26 7.04 -4.47
CA LYS A 59 -4.89 8.35 -4.28
C LYS A 59 -5.59 8.42 -2.93
N CYS A 60 -6.35 7.39 -2.58
CA CYS A 60 -6.97 7.26 -1.27
C CYS A 60 -5.91 7.29 -0.16
N LEU A 61 -4.83 6.51 -0.30
CA LEU A 61 -3.69 6.54 0.63
C LEU A 61 -3.14 7.95 0.85
N TRP A 62 -2.84 8.68 -0.23
CA TRP A 62 -2.33 10.05 -0.14
C TRP A 62 -3.33 11.00 0.54
N ASP A 63 -4.62 10.86 0.24
CA ASP A 63 -5.67 11.70 0.81
C ASP A 63 -5.80 11.55 2.33
N TYR A 64 -5.56 10.35 2.87
CA TYR A 64 -5.53 10.10 4.32
C TYR A 64 -4.26 10.68 4.96
N ILE A 65 -3.09 10.26 4.49
CA ILE A 65 -1.83 10.60 5.19
C ILE A 65 -1.49 12.09 5.08
N GLN A 66 -1.92 12.79 4.02
CA GLN A 66 -1.75 14.23 3.92
C GLN A 66 -2.63 15.03 4.87
N LYS A 67 -3.73 14.43 5.36
CA LYS A 67 -4.56 15.00 6.44
C LYS A 67 -4.06 14.60 7.83
N GLY A 68 -2.98 13.82 7.90
CA GLY A 68 -2.49 13.26 9.16
C GLY A 68 -3.26 12.04 9.65
N GLU A 69 -4.14 11.46 8.82
CA GLU A 69 -4.93 10.29 9.16
C GLU A 69 -4.17 9.00 8.80
N GLU A 70 -4.37 7.95 9.58
CA GLU A 70 -3.82 6.62 9.27
C GLU A 70 -4.59 5.93 8.15
N ILE A 71 -3.93 5.05 7.41
CA ILE A 71 -4.59 4.21 6.41
C ILE A 71 -4.04 2.78 6.40
N PHE A 72 -4.96 1.83 6.19
CA PHE A 72 -4.64 0.43 5.95
C PHE A 72 -4.85 0.06 4.48
N ALA A 73 -3.97 -0.77 3.91
CA ALA A 73 -4.13 -1.23 2.53
C ALA A 73 -3.50 -2.61 2.31
N PHE A 74 -4.13 -3.44 1.50
CA PHE A 74 -3.44 -4.57 0.88
C PHE A 74 -2.64 -4.04 -0.32
N VAL A 75 -1.33 -4.27 -0.37
CA VAL A 75 -0.48 -3.72 -1.42
C VAL A 75 0.30 -4.83 -2.09
N LYS A 76 0.13 -4.96 -3.40
CA LYS A 76 0.97 -5.79 -4.26
C LYS A 76 2.21 -4.99 -4.66
N ASN A 77 3.37 -5.50 -4.32
CA ASN A 77 4.65 -4.89 -4.66
C ASN A 77 5.38 -5.76 -5.67
N LYS A 78 6.16 -5.13 -6.55
CA LYS A 78 7.05 -5.79 -7.50
C LYS A 78 8.48 -5.72 -6.97
N ALA A 79 9.11 -6.88 -6.81
CA ALA A 79 10.51 -7.00 -6.46
C ALA A 79 11.41 -6.69 -7.67
N LYS A 80 12.69 -6.42 -7.42
CA LYS A 80 13.68 -6.04 -8.43
C LYS A 80 13.86 -7.09 -9.54
N ASP A 81 13.79 -8.36 -9.18
CA ASP A 81 13.90 -9.50 -10.09
C ASP A 81 12.64 -9.74 -10.94
N GLY A 82 11.63 -8.87 -10.78
CA GLY A 82 10.35 -8.95 -11.46
C GLY A 82 9.32 -9.82 -10.76
N ASN A 83 9.65 -10.55 -9.68
CA ASN A 83 8.65 -11.26 -8.86
C ASN A 83 7.78 -10.26 -8.08
N PHE A 84 6.77 -10.75 -7.36
CA PHE A 84 5.88 -9.88 -6.58
C PHE A 84 5.67 -10.40 -5.16
N TYR A 85 5.22 -9.53 -4.27
CA TYR A 85 4.82 -9.90 -2.91
C TYR A 85 3.66 -9.03 -2.43
N TRP A 86 2.73 -9.66 -1.72
CA TRP A 86 1.63 -8.97 -1.08
C TRP A 86 1.98 -8.58 0.35
N VAL A 87 1.52 -7.41 0.78
CA VAL A 87 1.63 -6.94 2.16
C VAL A 87 0.30 -6.38 2.64
N PHE A 88 0.05 -6.49 3.93
CA PHE A 88 -0.89 -5.62 4.64
C PHE A 88 -0.11 -4.43 5.20
N ALA A 89 -0.38 -3.24 4.68
CA ALA A 89 0.30 -2.00 5.03
C ALA A 89 -0.55 -1.17 5.99
N ASN A 90 0.10 -0.60 7.00
CA ASN A 90 -0.38 0.53 7.78
C ASN A 90 0.56 1.71 7.48
N VAL A 91 0.00 2.88 7.17
CA VAL A 91 0.76 4.09 6.81
C VAL A 91 0.27 5.27 7.64
N ASN A 92 1.21 6.04 8.18
CA ASN A 92 0.96 7.19 9.04
C ASN A 92 1.85 8.38 8.67
N ALA A 93 1.39 9.58 8.99
CA ALA A 93 2.22 10.77 9.09
C ALA A 93 2.98 10.80 10.43
N SER A 94 4.22 11.29 10.42
CA SER A 94 4.94 11.69 11.63
C SER A 94 4.95 13.21 11.74
N PHE A 95 4.89 13.72 12.96
CA PHE A 95 4.73 15.15 13.25
C PHE A 95 5.89 15.71 14.06
N ASP A 96 6.21 16.99 13.87
CA ASP A 96 7.09 17.74 14.78
C ASP A 96 6.33 18.23 16.02
N ALA A 97 7.03 18.93 16.92
CA ALA A 97 6.44 19.49 18.15
C ALA A 97 5.38 20.57 17.89
N ASN A 98 5.31 21.13 16.68
CA ASN A 98 4.34 22.14 16.27
C ASN A 98 3.13 21.53 15.53
N GLY A 99 3.10 20.20 15.36
CA GLY A 99 2.03 19.51 14.64
C GLY A 99 2.18 19.53 13.11
N ASN A 100 3.34 19.91 12.56
CA ASN A 100 3.58 19.83 11.12
C ASN A 100 4.01 18.41 10.74
N ILE A 101 3.49 17.90 9.61
CA ILE A 101 3.95 16.62 9.05
C ILE A 101 5.40 16.76 8.58
N ILE A 102 6.28 15.87 9.03
CA ILE A 102 7.71 15.88 8.69
C ILE A 102 8.15 14.70 7.82
N ASN A 103 7.43 13.58 7.85
CA ASN A 103 7.66 12.41 7.02
C ASN A 103 6.45 11.47 7.06
N TYR A 104 6.46 10.46 6.20
CA TYR A 104 5.51 9.35 6.27
C TYR A 104 6.23 8.06 6.67
N TYR A 105 5.56 7.23 7.44
CA TYR A 105 6.06 5.95 7.93
C TYR A 105 5.09 4.83 7.58
N SER A 106 5.62 3.70 7.13
CA SER A 106 4.82 2.51 6.84
C SER A 106 5.37 1.27 7.53
N VAL A 107 4.47 0.50 8.12
CA VAL A 107 4.70 -0.86 8.63
C VAL A 107 3.90 -1.83 7.78
N ARG A 108 4.56 -2.89 7.33
CA ARG A 108 4.00 -3.88 6.40
C ARG A 108 4.21 -5.29 6.96
N ARG A 109 3.14 -6.07 6.98
CA ARG A 109 3.09 -7.44 7.51
C ARG A 109 2.57 -8.40 6.45
N ALA A 110 2.69 -9.70 6.72
CA ALA A 110 2.04 -10.72 5.92
C ALA A 110 0.51 -10.46 5.87
N PRO A 111 -0.10 -10.43 4.68
CA PRO A 111 -1.53 -10.22 4.52
C PRO A 111 -2.31 -11.50 4.84
N ASN A 112 -3.57 -11.36 5.25
CA ASN A 112 -4.49 -12.49 5.34
C ASN A 112 -4.76 -13.05 3.94
N ARG A 113 -4.23 -14.24 3.67
CA ARG A 113 -4.25 -14.86 2.34
C ARG A 113 -5.66 -15.22 1.88
N LYS A 114 -6.61 -15.47 2.79
CA LYS A 114 -7.99 -15.85 2.45
C LYS A 114 -8.71 -14.77 1.65
N PHE A 115 -8.34 -13.50 1.84
CA PHE A 115 -8.98 -12.37 1.19
C PHE A 115 -8.18 -11.80 0.00
N LEU A 116 -6.99 -12.33 -0.29
CA LEU A 116 -6.19 -11.82 -1.41
C LEU A 116 -6.90 -11.98 -2.77
N SER A 117 -7.62 -13.08 -2.99
CA SER A 117 -8.40 -13.28 -4.21
C SER A 117 -9.49 -12.22 -4.38
N ILE A 118 -10.21 -11.89 -3.30
CA ILE A 118 -11.24 -10.85 -3.30
C ILE A 118 -10.62 -9.47 -3.56
N ILE A 119 -9.50 -9.15 -2.90
CA ILE A 119 -8.78 -7.89 -3.14
C ILE A 119 -8.30 -7.81 -4.59
N GLU A 120 -7.77 -8.90 -5.16
CA GLU A 120 -7.35 -8.96 -6.56
C GLU A 120 -8.50 -8.70 -7.53
N GLU A 121 -9.68 -9.26 -7.28
CA GLU A 121 -10.89 -9.00 -8.07
C GLU A 121 -11.33 -7.53 -7.98
N ILE A 122 -11.35 -6.96 -6.77
CA ILE A 122 -11.63 -5.53 -6.57
C ILE A 122 -10.63 -4.69 -7.37
N TYR A 123 -9.33 -4.99 -7.31
CA TYR A 123 -8.31 -4.22 -8.01
C TYR A 123 -8.45 -4.32 -9.53
N LYS A 124 -8.82 -5.49 -10.07
CA LYS A 124 -9.15 -5.64 -11.49
C LYS A 124 -10.32 -4.73 -11.90
N ILE A 125 -11.39 -4.70 -11.10
CA ILE A 125 -12.54 -3.81 -11.35
C ILE A 125 -12.10 -2.34 -11.38
N LEU A 126 -11.29 -1.92 -10.40
CA LEU A 126 -10.79 -0.55 -10.31
C LEU A 126 -9.90 -0.19 -11.50
N LEU A 127 -8.97 -1.07 -11.89
CA LEU A 127 -8.10 -0.87 -13.05
C LEU A 127 -8.91 -0.73 -14.35
N GLU A 128 -9.92 -1.57 -14.56
CA GLU A 128 -10.78 -1.47 -15.74
C GLU A 128 -11.57 -0.16 -15.76
N LYS A 129 -12.07 0.30 -14.61
CA LYS A 129 -12.73 1.61 -14.48
C LYS A 129 -11.76 2.76 -14.77
N GLU A 130 -10.55 2.71 -14.22
CA GLU A 130 -9.50 3.70 -14.47
C GLU A 130 -9.12 3.77 -15.96
N LYS A 131 -9.00 2.61 -16.62
CA LYS A 131 -8.63 2.50 -18.03
C LYS A 131 -9.73 3.04 -18.94
N LYS A 132 -10.98 2.74 -18.63
CA LYS A 132 -12.14 3.14 -19.46
C LYS A 132 -12.55 4.60 -19.26
N SER A 133 -12.47 5.11 -18.03
CA SER A 133 -13.14 6.35 -17.64
C SER A 133 -12.30 7.25 -16.72
N GLY A 134 -11.00 6.95 -16.58
CA GLY A 134 -10.08 7.76 -15.80
C GLY A 134 -10.14 7.51 -14.29
N ILE A 135 -9.21 8.15 -13.55
CA ILE A 135 -9.02 7.91 -12.12
C ILE A 135 -10.26 8.23 -11.27
N ASN A 136 -11.03 9.24 -11.64
CA ASN A 136 -12.24 9.64 -10.90
C ASN A 136 -13.31 8.54 -10.94
N ALA A 137 -13.44 7.81 -12.05
CA ALA A 137 -14.34 6.67 -12.14
C ALA A 137 -13.86 5.50 -11.27
N GLY A 138 -12.54 5.28 -11.18
CA GLY A 138 -11.95 4.34 -10.23
C GLY A 138 -12.26 4.73 -8.78
N ILE A 139 -12.11 6.01 -8.42
CA ILE A 139 -12.44 6.52 -7.08
C ILE A 139 -13.90 6.29 -6.74
N SER A 140 -14.83 6.65 -7.65
CA SER A 140 -16.26 6.38 -7.45
C SER A 140 -16.51 4.90 -7.21
N ALA A 141 -15.94 4.02 -8.04
CA ALA A 141 -16.12 2.57 -7.90
C ALA A 141 -15.56 2.04 -6.58
N LEU A 142 -14.42 2.54 -6.11
CA LEU A 142 -13.88 2.18 -4.79
C LEU A 142 -14.85 2.58 -3.67
N MET A 143 -15.38 3.81 -3.73
CA MET A 143 -16.33 4.29 -2.73
C MET A 143 -17.64 3.50 -2.75
N ASP A 144 -18.17 3.17 -3.94
CA ASP A 144 -19.38 2.35 -4.08
C ASP A 144 -19.19 0.96 -3.45
N ILE A 145 -18.02 0.33 -3.69
CA ILE A 145 -17.67 -0.96 -3.09
C ILE A 145 -17.63 -0.83 -1.57
N VAL A 146 -16.87 0.14 -1.04
CA VAL A 146 -16.74 0.39 0.41
C VAL A 146 -18.11 0.63 1.05
N SER A 147 -18.94 1.48 0.44
CA SER A 147 -20.30 1.78 0.92
C SER A 147 -21.24 0.58 0.87
N SER A 148 -21.07 -0.37 -0.05
CA SER A 148 -21.87 -1.60 -0.08
C SER A 148 -21.68 -2.48 1.16
N TYR A 149 -20.53 -2.37 1.83
CA TYR A 149 -20.25 -3.03 3.11
C TYR A 149 -20.72 -2.23 4.33
N LYS A 150 -21.27 -1.02 4.11
CA LYS A 150 -21.67 -0.07 5.18
C LYS A 150 -20.53 0.23 6.16
N MET A 151 -19.31 0.32 5.65
CA MET A 151 -18.09 0.58 6.40
C MET A 151 -17.34 1.76 5.78
N THR A 152 -16.42 2.36 6.54
CA THR A 152 -15.36 3.19 5.98
C THR A 152 -14.32 2.31 5.28
N TYR A 153 -13.45 2.93 4.48
CA TYR A 153 -12.37 2.22 3.80
C TYR A 153 -11.45 1.50 4.81
N ASN A 154 -11.00 2.19 5.86
CA ASN A 154 -10.14 1.61 6.88
C ASN A 154 -10.80 0.44 7.62
N GLU A 155 -12.07 0.58 8.01
CA GLU A 155 -12.81 -0.52 8.67
C GLU A 155 -12.91 -1.75 7.78
N LEU A 156 -13.24 -1.57 6.50
CA LEU A 156 -13.31 -2.68 5.54
C LEU A 156 -11.96 -3.39 5.42
N ILE A 157 -10.89 -2.64 5.13
CA ILE A 157 -9.56 -3.22 4.93
C ILE A 157 -9.04 -3.90 6.20
N PHE A 158 -9.24 -3.28 7.36
CA PHE A 158 -8.84 -3.85 8.65
C PHE A 158 -9.61 -5.13 8.98
N ASN A 159 -10.93 -5.17 8.74
CA ASN A 159 -11.75 -6.35 8.97
C ASN A 159 -11.33 -7.53 8.07
N LEU A 160 -11.04 -7.26 6.79
CA LEU A 160 -10.52 -8.28 5.88
C LEU A 160 -9.18 -8.85 6.34
N GLN A 161 -8.32 -8.04 6.98
CA GLN A 161 -7.08 -8.56 7.57
C GLN A 161 -7.34 -9.41 8.82
N LYS A 162 -8.23 -8.98 9.72
CA LYS A 162 -8.42 -9.59 11.05
C LYS A 162 -9.20 -10.91 11.04
N ASN A 163 -10.12 -11.09 10.08
CA ASN A 163 -10.99 -12.27 10.00
C ASN A 163 -10.19 -13.52 9.58
N ASN A 164 -9.56 -14.19 10.54
CA ASN A 164 -8.91 -15.49 10.37
C ASN A 164 -9.92 -16.63 10.40
#